data_AF-M7NXF4-F1
#
_entry.id   AF-M7NXF4-F1
#
_cell.length_a   1.000
_cell.length_b   1.000
_cell.length_c   1.000
_cell.angle_alpha   90.00
_cell.angle_beta   90.00
_cell.angle_gamma   90.00
#
_symmetry.space_group_name_H-M   'P 1'
#
loop_
_entity.id
_entity.type
_entity.pdbx_description
1 polymer ?
#
loop_
_entity_poly.entity_id
_entity_poly.type
_entity_poly.pdbx_seq_one_letter_code
_entity_poly.pdbx_strand_id
1 'polypeptide(L)'
;MRHYLHPSDILSLGEEGLREVSIKNNLKIRDYSIQILLEFAQDSISQEKEYVQAEQFLLNQKLDQLDLLDKNIKELERKIEDLFVQTEGAILLSVSGIGVVTGAELFAEMGDITDFDHAGQLIKMAGTNPIVKQSGG
;
A
#
# COMPACT_ATOMS: atom_id res chain seq x y z
N MET A 1 -8.65 -5.34 -14.61
CA MET A 1 -9.60 -4.42 -15.30
C MET A 1 -8.89 -3.39 -16.20
N ARG A 2 -7.63 -3.58 -16.64
CA ARG A 2 -6.95 -2.59 -17.50
C ARG A 2 -7.55 -2.45 -18.91
N HIS A 3 -8.41 -3.39 -19.31
CA HIS A 3 -8.92 -3.49 -20.68
C HIS A 3 -10.39 -3.08 -20.84
N TYR A 4 -11.09 -2.77 -19.74
CA TYR A 4 -12.51 -2.42 -19.74
C TYR A 4 -12.71 -1.20 -18.85
N LEU A 5 -12.26 -0.05 -19.33
CA LEU A 5 -12.12 1.19 -18.56
C LEU A 5 -13.31 2.14 -18.75
N HIS A 6 -14.19 1.84 -19.70
CA HIS A 6 -15.38 2.64 -20.00
C HIS A 6 -16.65 1.90 -19.60
N PRO A 7 -17.72 2.59 -19.16
CA PRO A 7 -19.03 1.98 -18.93
C PRO A 7 -19.54 1.15 -20.11
N SER A 8 -19.32 1.61 -21.34
CA SER A 8 -19.69 0.83 -22.54
C SER A 8 -18.99 -0.53 -22.63
N ASP A 9 -17.79 -0.66 -22.06
CA ASP A 9 -17.05 -1.93 -22.03
C ASP A 9 -17.69 -2.92 -21.06
N ILE A 10 -18.13 -2.41 -19.90
CA ILE A 10 -18.85 -3.18 -18.89
C ILE A 10 -20.19 -3.67 -19.45
N LEU A 11 -20.93 -2.78 -20.13
CA LEU A 11 -22.19 -3.12 -20.79
C LEU A 11 -21.99 -4.13 -21.93
N SER A 12 -20.94 -3.98 -22.73
CA SER A 12 -20.64 -4.89 -23.84
C SER A 12 -20.24 -6.29 -23.37
N LEU A 13 -19.57 -6.39 -22.22
CA LEU A 13 -19.24 -7.68 -21.60
C LEU A 13 -20.48 -8.39 -21.04
N GLY A 14 -21.42 -7.62 -20.48
CA GLY A 14 -22.58 -8.19 -19.79
C GLY A 14 -22.18 -9.05 -18.58
N GLU A 15 -23.13 -9.79 -18.04
CA GLU A 15 -22.92 -10.62 -16.86
C GLU A 15 -21.93 -11.76 -17.11
N GLU A 16 -22.08 -12.47 -18.23
CA GLU A 16 -21.22 -13.60 -18.60
C GLU A 16 -19.77 -13.14 -18.85
N GLY A 17 -19.56 -12.06 -19.60
CA GLY A 17 -18.22 -11.54 -19.86
C GLY A 17 -17.53 -11.04 -18.58
N LEU A 18 -18.28 -10.38 -17.68
CA LEU A 18 -17.74 -9.96 -16.38
C LEU A 18 -17.39 -11.16 -15.49
N ARG A 19 -18.19 -12.24 -15.54
CA ARG A 19 -17.91 -13.50 -14.84
C ARG A 19 -16.62 -14.13 -15.36
N GLU A 20 -16.44 -14.22 -16.67
CA GLU A 20 -15.21 -14.72 -17.30
C GLU A 20 -13.98 -13.90 -16.92
N VAL A 21 -14.08 -12.56 -17.00
CA VAL A 21 -12.98 -11.65 -16.63
C VAL A 21 -12.62 -11.81 -15.15
N SER A 22 -13.61 -11.97 -14.27
CA SER A 22 -13.41 -12.19 -12.84
C SER A 22 -12.63 -13.48 -12.57
N ILE A 23 -12.96 -14.57 -13.25
CA ILE A 23 -12.27 -15.86 -13.12
C ILE A 23 -10.85 -15.75 -13.68
N LYS A 24 -10.70 -15.26 -14.91
CA LYS A 24 -9.41 -15.14 -15.60
C LYS A 24 -8.38 -14.32 -14.83
N ASN A 25 -8.83 -13.26 -14.14
CA ASN A 25 -7.97 -12.33 -13.41
C ASN A 25 -8.05 -12.52 -11.89
N ASN A 26 -8.69 -13.60 -11.39
CA ASN A 26 -8.85 -13.90 -9.96
C ASN A 26 -9.40 -12.72 -9.12
N LEU A 27 -10.39 -11.99 -9.67
CA LEU A 27 -10.95 -10.78 -9.04
C LEU A 27 -11.98 -11.09 -7.96
N LYS A 28 -12.51 -12.32 -7.92
CA LYS A 28 -13.50 -12.80 -6.93
C LYS A 28 -14.76 -11.93 -6.84
N ILE A 29 -15.17 -11.33 -7.96
CA ILE A 29 -16.38 -10.50 -8.07
C ILE A 29 -17.61 -11.42 -7.97
N ARG A 30 -18.54 -11.15 -7.04
CA ARG A 30 -19.77 -11.94 -6.83
C ARG A 30 -20.89 -11.48 -7.76
N ASP A 31 -21.93 -12.29 -7.96
CA ASP A 31 -23.10 -11.96 -8.82
C ASP A 31 -23.69 -10.59 -8.48
N TYR A 32 -23.91 -10.32 -7.18
CA TYR A 32 -24.41 -9.02 -6.71
C TYR A 32 -23.54 -7.84 -7.18
N SER A 33 -22.22 -7.97 -7.13
CA SER A 33 -21.30 -6.92 -7.58
C SER A 33 -21.30 -6.77 -9.10
N ILE A 34 -21.50 -7.86 -9.85
CA ILE A 34 -21.65 -7.80 -11.32
C ILE A 34 -22.93 -7.02 -11.68
N GLN A 35 -24.04 -7.31 -11.01
CA GLN A 35 -25.30 -6.61 -11.25
C GLN A 35 -25.18 -5.11 -10.97
N ILE A 36 -24.53 -4.75 -9.86
CA ILE A 36 -24.20 -3.35 -9.53
C ILE A 36 -23.38 -2.72 -10.65
N LEU A 37 -22.32 -3.37 -11.12
CA LEU A 37 -21.47 -2.80 -12.17
C LEU A 37 -22.25 -2.52 -13.46
N LEU A 38 -23.16 -3.43 -13.85
CA LEU A 38 -24.00 -3.26 -15.03
C LEU A 38 -25.02 -2.12 -14.85
N GLU A 39 -25.69 -2.05 -13.69
CA GLU A 39 -26.64 -0.98 -13.35
C GLU A 39 -25.96 0.40 -13.39
N PHE A 40 -24.84 0.56 -12.69
CA PHE A 40 -24.11 1.83 -12.68
C PHE A 40 -23.49 2.18 -14.04
N ALA A 41 -23.11 1.18 -14.85
CA ALA A 41 -22.62 1.44 -16.19
C ALA A 41 -23.74 1.94 -17.11
N GLN A 42 -24.97 1.46 -16.92
CA GLN A 42 -26.14 1.88 -17.69
C GLN A 42 -26.57 3.31 -17.35
N ASP A 43 -26.55 3.67 -16.08
CA ASP A 43 -26.90 5.02 -15.61
C ASP A 43 -25.73 6.02 -15.67
N SER A 44 -24.58 5.59 -16.17
CA SER A 44 -23.38 6.42 -16.21
C SER A 44 -23.52 7.58 -17.19
N ILE A 45 -23.33 8.80 -16.68
CA ILE A 45 -23.18 10.00 -17.50
C ILE A 45 -21.71 10.08 -17.92
N SER A 46 -21.35 9.39 -19.00
CA SER A 46 -20.01 9.39 -19.57
C SER A 46 -20.01 9.95 -20.99
N GLN A 47 -18.92 10.64 -21.37
CA GLN A 47 -18.68 10.97 -22.77
C GLN A 47 -18.50 9.70 -23.59
N GLU A 48 -18.79 9.74 -24.90
CA GLU A 48 -18.58 8.56 -25.73
C GLU A 48 -17.11 8.14 -25.70
N LYS A 49 -16.88 6.82 -25.76
CA LYS A 49 -15.56 6.22 -25.61
C LYS A 49 -14.50 6.81 -26.55
N GLU A 50 -14.91 7.23 -27.74
CA GLU A 50 -14.03 7.84 -28.74
C GLU A 50 -13.43 9.18 -28.28
N TYR A 51 -14.16 9.95 -27.47
CA TYR A 51 -13.69 11.26 -26.99
C TYR A 51 -12.81 11.18 -25.75
N VAL A 52 -12.74 10.04 -25.08
CA VAL A 52 -11.97 9.85 -23.83
C VAL A 52 -10.72 8.97 -24.00
N GLN A 53 -10.25 8.78 -25.24
CA GLN A 53 -9.11 7.90 -25.53
C GLN A 53 -7.82 8.38 -24.89
N ALA A 54 -7.59 9.70 -24.85
CA ALA A 54 -6.40 10.28 -24.24
C ALA A 54 -6.37 10.03 -22.72
N GLU A 55 -7.51 10.19 -22.06
CA GLU A 55 -7.70 9.94 -20.63
C GLU A 55 -7.51 8.46 -20.32
N GLN A 56 -8.04 7.56 -21.14
CA GLN A 56 -7.83 6.11 -20.99
C GLN A 56 -6.36 5.72 -21.16
N PHE A 57 -5.66 6.34 -22.11
CA PHE A 57 -4.23 6.13 -22.28
C PHE A 57 -3.46 6.59 -21.05
N LEU A 58 -3.73 7.81 -20.55
CA LEU A 58 -3.10 8.34 -19.35
C LEU A 58 -3.40 7.47 -18.12
N LEU A 59 -4.64 7.00 -17.96
CA LEU A 59 -5.02 6.10 -16.89
C LEU A 59 -4.20 4.81 -16.92
N ASN A 60 -4.02 4.19 -18.09
CA ASN A 60 -3.17 3.01 -18.24
C ASN A 60 -1.72 3.28 -17.83
N GLN A 61 -1.14 4.41 -18.28
CA GLN A 61 0.21 4.80 -17.87
C GLN A 61 0.35 5.00 -16.37
N LYS A 62 -0.68 5.57 -15.71
CA LYS A 62 -0.69 5.72 -14.25
C LYS A 62 -0.79 4.37 -13.53
N LEU A 63 -1.59 3.45 -14.05
CA LEU A 63 -1.65 2.09 -13.52
C LEU A 63 -0.32 1.36 -13.70
N ASP A 64 0.37 1.51 -14.84
CA ASP A 64 1.72 0.96 -15.04
C ASP A 64 2.72 1.51 -14.02
N GLN A 65 2.65 2.81 -13.76
CA GLN A 65 3.47 3.45 -12.75
C GLN A 65 3.17 2.91 -11.34
N LEU A 66 1.90 2.69 -11.01
CA LEU A 66 1.48 2.12 -9.74
C LEU A 66 2.07 0.70 -9.54
N ASP A 67 1.94 -0.17 -10.53
CA ASP A 67 2.46 -1.54 -10.46
C ASP A 67 4.00 -1.55 -10.31
N LEU A 68 4.69 -0.62 -10.99
CA LEU A 68 6.14 -0.46 -10.86
C LEU A 68 6.52 -0.03 -9.44
N LEU A 69 5.80 0.94 -8.87
CA LEU A 69 6.04 1.41 -7.51
C LEU A 69 5.80 0.30 -6.49
N ASP A 70 4.70 -0.45 -6.61
CA ASP A 70 4.41 -1.60 -5.73
C ASP A 70 5.50 -2.66 -5.79
N LYS A 71 6.04 -2.94 -6.98
CA LYS A 71 7.17 -3.85 -7.15
C LYS A 71 8.42 -3.31 -6.46
N ASN A 72 8.74 -2.04 -6.67
CA ASN A 72 9.91 -1.39 -6.08
C ASN A 72 9.82 -1.37 -4.54
N ILE A 73 8.64 -1.10 -3.97
CA ILE A 73 8.40 -1.15 -2.53
C ILE A 73 8.73 -2.55 -2.00
N LYS A 74 8.18 -3.61 -2.60
CA LYS A 74 8.46 -5.00 -2.18
C LYS A 74 9.93 -5.39 -2.30
N GLU A 75 10.63 -4.92 -3.34
CA GLU A 75 12.07 -5.16 -3.48
C GLU A 75 12.88 -4.43 -2.41
N LEU A 76 12.50 -3.21 -2.06
CA LEU A 76 13.12 -2.45 -0.98
C LEU A 76 12.85 -3.09 0.38
N GLU A 77 11.62 -3.50 0.67
CA GLU A 77 11.27 -4.20 1.91
C GLU A 77 12.13 -5.45 2.12
N ARG A 78 12.34 -6.26 1.07
CA ARG A 78 13.22 -7.44 1.14
C ARG A 78 14.68 -7.07 1.40
N LYS A 79 15.18 -6.03 0.73
CA LYS A 79 16.56 -5.55 0.98
C LYS A 79 16.73 -5.03 2.39
N ILE A 80 15.73 -4.31 2.91
CA ILE A 80 15.71 -3.84 4.30
C ILE A 80 15.72 -5.04 5.24
N GLU A 81 14.90 -6.06 5.00
CA GLU A 81 14.88 -7.31 5.77
C GLU A 81 16.25 -7.99 5.79
N ASP A 82 16.82 -8.27 4.62
CA ASP A 82 18.10 -8.95 4.47
C ASP A 82 19.24 -8.25 5.22
N LEU A 83 19.25 -6.91 5.19
CA LEU A 83 20.24 -6.11 5.92
C LEU A 83 19.93 -6.05 7.42
N PHE A 84 18.67 -5.84 7.80
CA PHE A 84 18.25 -5.62 9.18
C PHE A 84 18.51 -6.84 10.06
N VAL A 85 18.22 -8.06 9.57
CA VAL A 85 18.44 -9.31 10.33
C VAL A 85 19.91 -9.59 10.66
N GLN A 86 20.84 -8.90 10.00
CA GLN A 86 22.28 -8.99 10.27
C GLN A 86 22.75 -7.99 11.34
N THR A 87 21.87 -7.08 11.77
CA THR A 87 22.19 -6.05 12.79
C THR A 87 21.75 -6.48 14.18
N GLU A 88 22.25 -5.80 15.21
CA GLU A 88 21.80 -6.00 16.60
C GLU A 88 20.32 -5.65 16.80
N GLY A 89 19.76 -4.81 15.91
CA GLY A 89 18.34 -4.44 15.90
C GLY A 89 17.39 -5.61 15.69
N ALA A 90 17.87 -6.75 15.16
CA ALA A 90 17.06 -7.95 14.98
C ALA A 90 16.41 -8.45 16.29
N ILE A 91 16.97 -8.09 17.45
CA ILE A 91 16.37 -8.38 18.76
C ILE A 91 14.94 -7.81 18.90
N LEU A 92 14.61 -6.72 18.20
CA LEU A 92 13.29 -6.09 18.23
C LEU A 92 12.18 -7.03 17.72
N LEU A 93 12.51 -7.99 16.86
CA LEU A 93 11.57 -9.00 16.36
C LEU A 93 11.12 -9.99 17.43
N SER A 94 11.81 -10.05 18.58
CA SER A 94 11.38 -10.84 19.73
C SER A 94 10.16 -10.25 20.44
N VAL A 95 9.86 -8.97 20.20
CA VAL A 95 8.70 -8.28 20.79
C VAL A 95 7.46 -8.61 19.96
N SER A 96 6.48 -9.25 20.58
CA SER A 96 5.21 -9.57 19.94
C SER A 96 4.57 -8.32 19.34
N GLY A 97 4.27 -8.37 18.04
CA GLY A 97 3.66 -7.26 17.29
C GLY A 97 4.65 -6.39 16.53
N ILE A 98 5.97 -6.58 16.68
CA ILE A 98 6.98 -5.90 15.87
C ILE A 98 7.37 -6.78 14.69
N GLY A 99 7.04 -6.33 13.48
CA GLY A 99 7.49 -6.95 12.22
C GLY A 99 8.81 -6.38 11.73
N VAL A 100 9.35 -6.96 10.66
CA VAL A 100 10.65 -6.57 10.08
C VAL A 100 10.72 -5.10 9.72
N VAL A 101 9.74 -4.57 8.97
CA VAL A 101 9.74 -3.16 8.54
C VAL A 101 9.72 -2.23 9.75
N THR A 102 8.85 -2.49 10.72
CA THR A 102 8.73 -1.68 11.95
C THR A 102 9.97 -1.78 12.83
N GLY A 103 10.57 -2.97 12.95
CA GLY A 103 11.81 -3.16 13.70
C GLY A 103 12.99 -2.43 13.06
N ALA A 104 13.11 -2.50 11.73
CA ALA A 104 14.13 -1.80 10.97
C ALA A 104 13.97 -0.27 11.06
N GLU A 105 12.75 0.22 10.97
CA GLU A 105 12.42 1.65 11.14
C GLU A 105 12.82 2.13 12.54
N LEU A 106 12.38 1.42 13.60
CA LEU A 106 12.73 1.76 14.98
C LEU A 106 14.25 1.77 15.19
N PHE A 107 14.95 0.75 14.70
CA PHE A 107 16.41 0.67 14.82
C PHE A 107 17.11 1.79 14.04
N ALA A 108 16.61 2.15 12.86
CA ALA A 108 17.13 3.26 12.08
C ALA A 108 16.89 4.62 12.77
N GLU A 109 15.75 4.81 13.44
CA GLU A 109 15.47 6.00 14.24
C GLU A 109 16.35 6.09 15.49
N MET A 110 16.69 4.94 16.10
CA MET A 110 17.61 4.88 17.23
C MET A 110 19.02 5.33 16.82
N GLY A 111 19.43 5.06 15.58
CA GLY A 111 20.78 5.35 15.12
C GLY A 111 21.80 4.40 15.74
N ASP A 112 23.01 4.90 16.02
CA ASP A 112 24.03 4.09 16.69
C ASP A 112 23.67 3.91 18.17
N ILE A 113 23.39 2.67 18.58
CA ILE A 113 23.01 2.39 19.97
C ILE A 113 24.13 2.73 20.96
N THR A 114 25.38 2.82 20.50
CA THR A 114 26.53 3.19 21.34
C THR A 114 26.52 4.67 21.75
N ASP A 115 25.67 5.49 21.11
CA ASP A 115 25.41 6.87 21.53
C ASP A 115 24.56 6.95 22.82
N PHE A 116 24.06 5.82 23.32
CA PHE A 116 23.21 5.75 24.51
C PHE A 116 23.83 4.92 25.64
N ASP A 117 24.14 5.56 26.77
CA ASP A 117 24.66 4.91 27.98
C ASP A 117 23.61 4.03 28.68
N HIS A 118 22.33 4.40 28.57
CA HIS A 118 21.24 3.69 29.23
C HIS A 118 19.87 3.92 28.56
N ALA A 119 18.96 2.95 28.70
CA ALA A 119 17.62 2.98 28.07
C ALA A 119 16.81 4.26 28.32
N GLY A 120 17.01 4.92 29.46
CA GLY A 120 16.34 6.20 29.76
C GLY A 120 16.64 7.34 28.79
N GLN A 121 17.78 7.31 28.08
CA GLN A 121 18.10 8.30 27.04
C GLN A 121 17.28 8.05 25.76
N LEU A 122 17.10 6.78 25.36
CA LEU A 122 16.22 6.39 24.25
C LEU A 122 14.75 6.78 24.52
N ILE A 123 14.25 6.54 25.75
CA ILE A 123 12.87 6.94 26.12
C ILE A 123 12.71 8.47 26.09
N LYS A 124 13.74 9.23 26.51
CA LYS A 124 13.74 10.70 26.41
C LYS A 124 13.73 11.16 24.94
N MET A 125 14.49 10.51 24.08
CA MET A 125 14.50 10.80 22.64
C MET A 125 13.12 10.56 22.02
N ALA A 126 12.44 9.46 22.38
CA ALA A 126 11.07 9.17 21.96
C ALA A 126 10.02 10.16 22.52
N GLY A 127 10.39 11.07 23.42
CA GLY A 127 9.49 12.06 24.01
C GLY A 127 8.46 11.49 24.99
N THR A 128 8.57 10.22 25.36
CA THR A 128 7.59 9.49 26.20
C THR A 128 7.93 9.54 27.70
N ASN A 129 8.99 10.25 28.08
CA ASN A 129 9.36 10.50 29.48
C ASN A 129 9.28 12.00 29.83
N PRO A 130 8.07 12.54 30.10
CA PRO A 130 7.93 13.91 30.55
C PRO A 130 8.53 14.06 31.96
N ILE A 131 9.68 14.73 32.04
CA ILE A 131 10.29 15.13 33.31
C ILE A 131 9.73 16.48 33.73
N VAL A 132 9.16 16.56 34.94
CA VAL A 132 8.73 17.82 35.55
C VAL A 132 9.97 18.68 35.82
N LYS A 133 10.16 19.75 35.05
CA LYS A 133 11.13 20.80 35.37
C LYS A 133 10.40 21.93 36.10
N GLN A 134 10.60 22.03 37.41
CA GLN A 134 10.11 23.16 38.20
C GLN A 134 11.23 24.20 38.32
N SER A 135 11.21 25.22 37.46
CA SER A 135 12.17 26.34 37.47
C SER A 135 11.56 27.60 38.12
N GLY A 136 10.93 27.42 39.28
CA GLY A 136 10.35 28.52 40.05
C GLY A 136 10.68 28.32 41.52
N GLY A 137 11.73 28.99 41.97
CA GLY A 137 11.96 29.34 43.37
C GLY A 137 11.63 30.81 43.58
#